data_AF-A0A133VPE9-F1
#
_entry.id   AF-A0A133VPE9-F1
#
_cell.length_a   1.000
_cell.length_b   1.000
_cell.length_c   1.000
_cell.angle_alpha   90.00
_cell.angle_beta   90.00
_cell.angle_gamma   90.00
#
_symmetry.space_group_name_H-M   'P 1'
#
loop_
_entity.id
_entity.type
_entity.pdbx_description
1 polymer ?
#
loop_
_entity_poly.entity_id
_entity_poly.type
_entity_poly.pdbx_seq_one_letter_code
_entity_poly.pdbx_strand_id
1 'polypeptide(L)' 'MKKCKGCGSYTLKENECPKCGGELGTPHPPKFSPEDPYGKYRRKLKKEALDFGKEND' A
#
# COMPACT_ATOMS: atom_id res chain seq x y z
N MET A 1 3.50 11.30 9.93
CA MET A 1 2.14 10.80 10.24
C MET A 1 1.95 9.45 9.56
N LYS A 2 1.51 8.44 10.29
CA LYS A 2 1.23 7.10 9.77
C LYS A 2 -0.26 6.77 9.91
N LYS A 3 -0.76 5.83 9.11
CA LYS A 3 -2.11 5.29 9.20
C LYS A 3 -2.05 3.78 9.36
N CYS A 4 -2.85 3.24 10.26
CA CYS A 4 -2.94 1.79 10.44
C CYS A 4 -3.62 1.14 9.23
N LYS A 5 -3.02 0.07 8.69
CA LYS A 5 -3.60 -0.71 7.58
C LYS A 5 -4.81 -1.55 8.00
N GLY A 6 -4.88 -1.94 9.29
CA GLY A 6 -5.97 -2.76 9.83
C GLY A 6 -7.20 -1.95 10.23
N CYS A 7 -7.05 -0.97 11.14
CA CYS A 7 -8.19 -0.22 11.68
C CYS A 7 -8.35 1.20 11.13
N GLY A 8 -7.42 1.69 10.29
CA GLY A 8 -7.51 3.00 9.66
C GLY A 8 -7.19 4.22 10.54
N SER A 9 -6.86 4.03 11.83
CA SER A 9 -6.51 5.15 12.73
C SER A 9 -5.21 5.85 12.30
N TYR A 10 -5.16 7.18 12.45
CA TYR A 10 -3.94 7.97 12.28
C TYR A 10 -3.12 8.02 13.57
N THR A 11 -1.80 8.02 13.44
CA THR A 11 -0.86 8.11 14.57
C THR A 11 0.44 8.78 14.18
N LEU A 12 1.15 9.31 15.17
CA LEU A 12 2.54 9.77 15.06
C LEU A 12 3.55 8.71 15.51
N LYS A 13 3.09 7.63 16.15
CA LYS A 13 3.95 6.49 16.52
C LYS A 13 4.49 5.82 15.28
N GLU A 14 5.69 5.25 15.39
CA GLU A 14 6.38 4.65 14.25
C GLU A 14 6.22 3.14 14.14
N ASN A 15 6.07 2.44 15.28
CA ASN A 15 6.18 0.98 15.32
C ASN A 15 4.84 0.28 15.07
N GLU A 16 3.82 0.58 15.87
CA GLU A 16 2.55 -0.17 15.87
C GLU A 16 1.34 0.75 16.13
N CYS A 17 0.17 0.30 15.68
CA CYS A 17 -1.07 1.01 15.94
C CYS A 17 -1.41 0.97 17.44
N PRO A 18 -1.56 2.12 18.12
CA PRO A 18 -1.91 2.15 19.55
C PRO A 18 -3.33 1.65 19.86
N LYS A 19 -4.19 1.50 18.83
CA LYS A 19 -5.57 1.00 19.00
C LYS A 19 -5.68 -0.51 18.81
N CYS A 20 -4.97 -1.08 17.85
CA CYS A 20 -5.17 -2.48 17.45
C CYS A 20 -3.88 -3.29 17.25
N GLY A 21 -2.70 -2.71 17.52
CA GLY A 21 -1.40 -3.37 17.30
C GLY A 21 -1.02 -3.60 15.84
N GLY A 22 -1.89 -3.25 14.89
CA GLY A 22 -1.67 -3.50 13.46
C GLY A 22 -0.58 -2.63 12.84
N GLU A 23 -0.08 -3.08 11.69
CA GLU A 23 0.97 -2.40 10.94
C GLU A 23 0.60 -0.97 10.54
N LEU A 24 1.60 -0.09 10.62
CA LEU A 24 1.50 1.30 10.22
C LEU A 24 2.08 1.50 8.82
N GLY A 25 1.37 2.25 7.98
CA GLY A 25 1.80 2.65 6.64
C GLY A 25 1.81 4.16 6.46
N THR A 26 2.53 4.63 5.45
CA THR A 26 2.48 6.03 5.03
C THR A 26 1.12 6.30 4.38
N PRO A 27 0.34 7.28 4.88
CA PRO A 27 -0.98 7.59 4.31
C PRO A 27 -0.90 8.37 3.01
N HIS A 28 0.21 9.08 2.80
CA HIS A 28 0.41 9.89 1.60
C HIS A 28 0.72 9.00 0.40
N PRO A 29 0.10 9.27 -0.76
CA PRO A 29 0.40 8.52 -1.97
C PRO A 29 1.85 8.78 -2.41
N PRO A 30 2.43 7.87 -3.21
CA PRO A 30 3.69 8.14 -3.91
C PRO A 30 3.58 9.41 -4.78
N LYS A 31 4.69 10.14 -4.92
CA LYS A 31 4.76 11.29 -5.83
C LYS A 31 4.52 10.85 -7.28
N PHE A 32 3.73 11.61 -8.01
CA PHE A 32 3.53 11.40 -9.44
C PHE A 32 4.68 12.04 -10.24
N SER A 33 5.13 11.35 -11.29
CA SER A 33 6.07 11.87 -12.29
C SER A 33 5.54 11.53 -13.69
N PRO A 34 5.48 12.49 -14.63
CA PRO A 34 5.08 12.22 -16.01
C PRO A 34 5.97 11.19 -16.72
N GLU A 35 7.26 11.14 -16.38
CA GLU A 35 8.23 10.23 -17.00
C GLU A 35 8.02 8.77 -16.56
N ASP A 36 7.49 8.55 -15.35
CA ASP A 36 7.16 7.25 -14.76
C ASP A 36 8.08 6.08 -15.17
N PRO A 37 9.37 6.09 -14.79
CA PRO A 37 10.36 5.13 -15.27
C PRO A 37 10.00 3.67 -14.91
N TYR A 38 9.29 3.47 -13.80
CA TYR A 38 8.85 2.15 -13.33
C TYR A 38 7.43 1.77 -13.78
N GLY A 39 6.79 2.57 -14.64
CA GLY A 39 5.40 2.38 -15.06
C GLY A 39 5.13 1.06 -15.77
N LYS A 40 6.10 0.57 -16.56
CA LYS A 40 6.01 -0.75 -17.23
C LYS A 40 5.96 -1.89 -16.20
N TYR A 41 6.88 -1.88 -15.24
CA TYR A 41 6.99 -2.91 -14.20
C TYR A 41 5.79 -2.88 -13.25
N ARG A 42 5.37 -1.69 -12.81
CA ARG A 42 4.18 -1.51 -11.96
C ARG A 42 2.91 -2.06 -12.61
N ARG A 43 2.75 -1.87 -13.92
CA ARG A 43 1.61 -2.43 -14.68
C ARG A 43 1.69 -3.95 -14.81
N LYS A 44 2.88 -4.51 -15.06
CA LYS A 44 3.08 -5.97 -15.13
C LYS A 44 2.74 -6.65 -13.80
N LEU A 45 3.29 -6.17 -12.70
CA LEU A 45 3.01 -6.67 -11.34
C LEU A 45 1.52 -6.60 -10.99
N LYS A 46 0.82 -5.51 -11.36
CA LYS A 46 -0.62 -5.41 -11.16
C LYS A 46 -1.41 -6.43 -11.97
N LYS A 47 -1.03 -6.68 -13.23
CA LYS A 47 -1.70 -7.70 -14.06
C LYS A 47 -1.52 -9.08 -13.45
N GLU A 48 -0.28 -9.44 -13.11
CA GLU A 48 0.03 -10.70 -12.44
C GLU A 48 -0.83 -10.88 -11.18
N ALA A 49 -0.84 -9.91 -10.26
CA ALA A 49 -1.64 -9.97 -9.04
C ALA A 49 -3.15 -10.12 -9.28
N LEU A 50 -3.69 -9.52 -10.35
CA LEU A 50 -5.10 -9.63 -10.71
C LEU A 50 -5.42 -10.96 -11.39
N ASP A 51 -4.52 -11.47 -12.22
CA ASP A 51 -4.70 -12.73 -12.93
C ASP A 51 -4.52 -13.94 -11.99
N PHE A 52 -3.61 -13.86 -11.01
CA PHE A 52 -3.55 -14.82 -9.90
C PHE A 52 -4.86 -14.90 -9.10
N GLY A 53 -5.65 -13.83 -9.06
CA GLY A 53 -6.96 -13.84 -8.43
C GLY A 53 -8.01 -14.64 -9.19
N LYS A 54 -7.84 -14.83 -10.52
CA LYS A 54 -8.84 -15.50 -11.37
C LYS A 54 -8.68 -17.02 -11.46
N GLU A 55 -7.48 -17.55 -11.16
CA GLU A 55 -7.25 -19.01 -11.14
C GLU A 55 -7.71 -19.67 -9.82
N ASN A 56 -8.07 -18.86 -8.82
CA ASN A 56 -8.53 -19.33 -7.50
C ASN A 56 -10.05 -19.19 -7.29
N ASP A 57 -10.81 -18.85 -8.35
CA ASP A 57 -12.28 -18.80 -8.38
C ASP A 57 -12.85 -19.98 -9.19
#